data_AF-A0A955Q359-F1
#
_entry.id   AF-A0A955Q359-F1
#
_cell.length_a   1.000
_cell.length_b   1.000
_cell.length_c   1.000
_cell.angle_alpha   90.00
_cell.angle_beta   90.00
_cell.angle_gamma   90.00
#
_symmetry.space_group_name_H-M   'P 1'
#
loop_
_entity.id
_entity.type
_entity.pdbx_description
1 polymer ?
#
loop_
_entity_poly.entity_id
_entity_poly.type
_entity_poly.pdbx_seq_one_letter_code
_entity_poly.pdbx_strand_id
1 'polypeptide(L)'
;MLLTHQKGLWADERPLVPHSTALADKPLSGLIDFERQHILLVLASSNWEIEGVSGAEEQLKLAPSTLRNRIKMLGLQWPNSSTSQK
;
A
#
# COMPACT_ATOMS: atom_id res chain seq x y z
N MET A 1 65.42 8.71 -7.08
CA MET A 1 64.37 7.78 -6.64
C MET A 1 63.14 8.59 -6.28
N LEU A 2 61.99 8.21 -6.83
CA LEU A 2 60.75 9.01 -6.94
C LEU A 2 59.85 8.89 -5.70
N LEU A 3 59.39 10.07 -5.26
CA LEU A 3 58.04 10.46 -4.85
C LEU A 3 57.40 9.84 -3.58
N THR A 4 57.26 10.72 -2.59
CA THR A 4 56.25 10.79 -1.51
C THR A 4 54.95 10.05 -1.81
N HIS A 5 54.66 9.02 -1.01
CA HIS A 5 53.36 8.38 -1.03
C HIS A 5 52.38 9.17 -0.16
N GLN A 6 51.67 10.12 -0.78
CA GLN A 6 50.46 10.69 -0.21
C GLN A 6 49.35 9.65 -0.39
N LYS A 7 49.01 8.96 0.70
CA LYS A 7 47.80 8.13 0.83
C LYS A 7 46.92 8.92 1.83
N GLY A 8 45.88 9.63 1.41
CA GLY A 8 44.79 9.15 0.58
C GLY A 8 43.71 8.64 1.53
N LEU A 9 42.47 9.10 1.28
CA LEU A 9 41.22 8.70 1.94
C LEU A 9 40.76 9.61 3.08
N TRP A 10 40.38 10.81 2.66
CA TRP A 10 39.07 11.38 2.97
C TRP A 10 37.99 10.30 3.20
N ALA A 11 37.45 10.28 4.41
CA ALA A 11 36.04 10.15 4.69
C ALA A 11 35.90 10.41 6.19
N ASP A 12 35.40 11.59 6.52
CA ASP A 12 34.76 11.89 7.80
C ASP A 12 33.76 10.74 8.05
N GLU A 13 34.12 9.82 8.94
CA GLU A 13 33.31 8.66 9.32
C GLU A 13 32.13 9.14 10.15
N ARG A 14 31.26 9.98 9.56
CA ARG A 14 29.96 10.26 10.12
C ARG A 14 29.29 8.91 10.29
N PRO A 15 28.95 8.50 11.52
CA PRO A 15 28.15 7.33 11.71
C PRO A 15 26.90 7.56 10.89
N LEU A 16 26.71 6.76 9.83
CA LEU A 16 25.42 6.64 9.21
C LEU A 16 24.53 6.11 10.32
N VAL A 17 23.83 7.01 10.99
CA VAL A 17 22.74 6.63 11.88
C VAL A 17 21.89 5.66 11.08
N PRO A 18 21.74 4.40 11.51
CA PRO A 18 20.78 3.53 10.89
C PRO A 18 19.46 4.24 11.09
N HIS A 19 18.93 4.83 10.01
CA HIS A 19 17.57 5.32 10.02
C HIS A 19 16.76 4.08 10.27
N SER A 20 16.25 3.98 11.51
CA SER A 20 15.62 2.80 12.06
C SER A 20 14.73 2.18 11.00
N THR A 21 15.21 1.10 10.37
CA THR A 21 14.47 0.29 9.41
C THR A 21 13.52 -0.62 10.20
N ALA A 22 12.78 -0.04 11.15
CA ALA A 22 11.77 -0.72 11.96
C ALA A 22 10.52 -1.12 11.15
N LEU A 23 10.57 -1.01 9.81
CA LEU A 23 9.55 -1.49 8.88
C LEU A 23 10.06 -2.64 7.99
N ALA A 24 11.33 -3.07 8.13
CA ALA A 24 11.95 -4.05 7.23
C ALA A 24 11.52 -5.51 7.48
N ASP A 25 10.74 -5.78 8.52
CA ASP A 25 10.18 -7.10 8.82
C ASP A 25 8.64 -7.11 8.81
N LYS A 26 8.02 -6.17 8.07
CA LYS A 26 6.64 -6.41 7.66
C LYS A 26 6.71 -7.33 6.44
N PRO A 27 6.13 -8.55 6.47
CA PRO A 27 6.05 -9.38 5.29
C PRO A 27 5.33 -8.62 4.16
N LEU A 28 5.21 -9.22 2.98
CA LEU A 28 4.49 -8.63 1.82
C LEU A 28 3.05 -8.14 2.12
N SER A 29 2.56 -8.30 3.35
CA SER A 29 1.42 -7.58 3.94
C SER A 29 1.45 -6.07 3.71
N GLY A 30 2.60 -5.41 3.53
CA GLY A 30 2.63 -3.97 3.22
C GLY A 30 1.78 -3.56 2.00
N LEU A 31 1.94 -4.26 0.86
CA LEU A 31 1.21 -3.93 -0.37
C LEU A 31 -0.27 -4.34 -0.28
N ILE A 32 -0.54 -5.51 0.30
CA ILE A 32 -1.90 -6.03 0.49
C ILE A 32 -2.69 -5.11 1.45
N ASP A 33 -2.06 -4.65 2.53
CA ASP A 33 -2.68 -3.74 3.49
C ASP A 33 -2.91 -2.37 2.86
N PHE A 34 -1.96 -1.86 2.07
CA PHE A 34 -2.14 -0.62 1.33
C PHE A 34 -3.29 -0.72 0.34
N GLU A 35 -3.36 -1.81 -0.42
CA GLU A 35 -4.45 -2.07 -1.36
C GLU A 35 -5.80 -2.15 -0.64
N ARG A 36 -5.87 -2.90 0.46
CA ARG A 36 -7.05 -3.02 1.30
C ARG A 36 -7.52 -1.65 1.79
N GLN A 37 -6.60 -0.84 2.33
CA GLN A 37 -6.91 0.49 2.82
C GLN A 37 -7.36 1.41 1.68
N HIS A 38 -6.72 1.34 0.52
CA HIS A 38 -7.08 2.14 -0.64
C HIS A 38 -8.49 1.82 -1.15
N ILE A 39 -8.82 0.53 -1.29
CA ILE A 39 -10.16 0.08 -1.69
C ILE A 39 -11.21 0.55 -0.66
N LEU A 40 -10.93 0.45 0.64
CA LEU A 40 -11.84 0.91 1.69
C LEU A 40 -12.09 2.42 1.62
N LEU A 41 -11.04 3.22 1.40
CA LEU A 41 -11.17 4.67 1.29
C LEU A 41 -12.05 5.06 0.09
N VAL A 42 -11.82 4.41 -1.06
CA VAL A 42 -12.60 4.67 -2.27
C VAL A 42 -14.06 4.24 -2.11
N LEU A 43 -14.31 3.07 -1.52
CA LEU A 43 -15.68 2.62 -1.22
C LEU A 43 -16.38 3.59 -0.27
N ALA A 44 -15.68 4.12 0.74
CA ALA A 44 -16.27 5.10 1.64
C ALA A 44 -16.59 6.42 0.91
N SER A 45 -15.72 6.89 0.01
CA SER A 45 -15.99 8.11 -0.78
C SER A 45 -17.06 7.93 -1.84
N SER A 46 -17.27 6.72 -2.34
CA SER A 46 -18.34 6.39 -3.30
C SER A 46 -19.66 6.00 -2.63
N ASN A 47 -19.81 6.25 -1.32
CA ASN A 47 -20.99 5.85 -0.54
C ASN A 47 -21.31 4.33 -0.65
N TRP A 48 -20.25 3.52 -0.74
CA TRP A 48 -20.28 2.07 -0.93
C TRP A 48 -20.90 1.60 -2.25
N GLU A 49 -21.01 2.49 -3.23
CA GLU A 49 -21.44 2.16 -4.58
C GLU A 49 -20.25 1.67 -5.41
N ILE A 50 -20.40 0.50 -6.04
CA ILE A 50 -19.35 -0.11 -6.87
C ILE A 50 -19.39 0.40 -8.30
N GLU A 51 -20.59 0.49 -8.88
CA GLU A 51 -20.81 0.80 -10.29
C GLU A 51 -21.28 2.24 -10.47
N GLY A 52 -21.08 2.80 -11.66
CA GLY A 52 -21.59 4.12 -12.05
C GLY A 52 -20.55 5.23 -12.04
N VAL A 53 -20.97 6.40 -12.51
CA VAL A 53 -20.08 7.57 -12.77
C VAL A 53 -19.37 8.08 -11.51
N SER A 54 -19.94 7.83 -10.33
CA SER A 54 -19.32 8.17 -9.04
C SER A 54 -18.99 6.93 -8.21
N GLY A 55 -19.08 5.74 -8.81
CA GLY A 55 -18.81 4.47 -8.17
C GLY A 55 -17.31 4.23 -7.95
N ALA A 56 -17.01 3.26 -7.09
CA ALA A 56 -15.64 2.87 -6.80
C ALA A 56 -14.89 2.34 -8.03
N GLU A 57 -15.59 1.79 -9.03
CA GLU A 57 -15.00 1.33 -10.29
C GLU A 57 -14.30 2.46 -11.06
N GLU A 58 -14.94 3.64 -11.14
CA GLU A 58 -14.45 4.78 -11.90
C GLU A 58 -13.24 5.41 -11.20
N GLN A 59 -13.31 5.49 -9.86
CA GLN A 59 -12.22 6.03 -9.04
C GLN A 59 -10.99 5.11 -9.02
N LEU A 60 -11.18 3.79 -8.95
CA LEU A 60 -10.09 2.81 -9.00
C LEU A 60 -9.66 2.46 -10.43
N LYS A 61 -10.44 2.85 -11.44
CA LYS A 61 -10.28 2.47 -12.85
C LYS A 61 -10.20 0.95 -13.03
N LEU A 62 -11.06 0.23 -12.33
CA LEU A 62 -11.14 -1.23 -12.36
C LEU A 62 -12.52 -1.65 -12.81
N ALA A 63 -12.63 -2.72 -13.58
CA ALA A 63 -13.94 -3.32 -13.88
C ALA A 63 -14.64 -3.72 -12.57
N PRO A 64 -15.97 -3.59 -12.47
CA PRO A 64 -16.69 -3.81 -11.23
C PRO A 64 -16.66 -5.29 -10.80
N SER A 65 -16.59 -6.21 -11.77
CA SER A 65 -16.36 -7.64 -11.51
C SER A 65 -14.98 -7.91 -10.88
N THR A 66 -13.94 -7.19 -11.32
CA THR A 66 -12.60 -7.25 -10.73
C THR A 66 -12.59 -6.69 -9.32
N LEU A 67 -13.26 -5.56 -9.08
CA LEU A 67 -13.32 -4.95 -7.76
C LEU A 67 -14.01 -5.87 -6.74
N ARG A 68 -15.15 -6.47 -7.11
CA ARG A 68 -15.85 -7.46 -6.28
C ARG A 68 -14.96 -8.64 -5.91
N ASN A 69 -14.20 -9.16 -6.88
CA ASN A 69 -13.26 -10.25 -6.64
C ASN A 69 -12.13 -9.82 -5.69
N ARG A 70 -11.53 -8.63 -5.88
CA ARG A 70 -10.48 -8.10 -4.99
C ARG A 70 -11.00 -7.91 -3.56
N ILE A 71 -12.19 -7.34 -3.38
CA ILE A 71 -12.84 -7.19 -2.06
C ILE A 71 -12.96 -8.56 -1.37
N LYS A 72 -13.42 -9.59 -2.10
CA LYS A 72 -13.52 -10.96 -1.60
C LYS A 72 -12.14 -11.55 -1.24
N MET A 73 -11.15 -11.38 -2.10
CA MET A 73 -9.78 -11.88 -1.86
C MET A 73 -9.11 -11.21 -0.66
N LEU A 74 -9.39 -9.91 -0.45
CA LEU A 74 -8.89 -9.13 0.68
C LEU A 74 -9.74 -9.34 1.95
N GLY A 75 -10.77 -10.18 1.93
CA GLY A 75 -11.65 -10.45 3.07
C GLY A 75 -12.35 -9.20 3.61
N LEU A 76 -12.64 -8.23 2.73
CA LEU A 76 -13.32 -6.99 3.09
C LEU A 76 -14.83 -7.25 3.23
N GLN A 77 -15.40 -6.85 4.37
CA GLN A 77 -16.84 -6.95 4.64
C GLN A 77 -17.53 -5.64 4.28
N TRP A 78 -18.70 -5.74 3.64
CA TRP A 78 -19.52 -4.58 3.34
C TRP A 78 -20.29 -4.20 4.61
N PRO A 79 -20.38 -2.90 4.98
CA PRO A 79 -21.11 -2.49 6.18
C PRO A 79 -22.63 -2.71 6.08
N ASN A 80 -23.16 -2.98 4.88
CA ASN A 80 -24.57 -3.27 4.64
C ASN A 80 -24.90 -4.77 4.50
N SER A 81 -23.95 -5.68 4.75
CA SER A 81 -24.21 -7.13 4.72
C SER A 81 -24.92 -7.65 5.98
N SER A 82 -25.66 -6.79 6.71
CA SER A 82 -26.68 -7.23 7.65
C SER A 82 -27.84 -7.88 6.88
N THR A 83 -27.61 -9.11 6.45
CA THR A 83 -28.52 -10.23 6.65
C THR A 83 -30.00 -9.84 6.72
N SER A 84 -30.63 -9.64 5.57
CA SER A 84 -32.06 -9.87 5.40
C SER A 84 -32.25 -11.40 5.33
N GLN A 85 -32.14 -12.08 6.49
CA GLN A 85 -32.67 -13.43 6.63
C GLN A 85 -34.18 -13.27 6.79
N LYS A 86 -34.92 -13.65 5.75
CA LYS A 86 -36.34 -13.95 5.79
C LYS A 86 -36.50 -15.44 5.58
#